data_AF-A0A0C1UB04-F1
#
_entry.id   AF-A0A0C1UB04-F1
#
_cell.length_a   1.000
_cell.length_b   1.000
_cell.length_c   1.000
_cell.angle_alpha   90.00
_cell.angle_beta   90.00
_cell.angle_gamma   90.00
#
_symmetry.space_group_name_H-M   'P 1'
#
loop_
_entity.id
_entity.type
_entity.pdbx_description
1 polymer ?
#
loop_
_entity_poly.entity_id
_entity_poly.type
_entity_poly.pdbx_seq_one_letter_code
_entity_poly.pdbx_strand_id
1 'polypeptide(L)'
;MPEYEIILIEELGRPRIDVVINICGFFRDMFPNLIYDLNKIFKILWNLEESDEENYFKANSKKIYKELIFQGHREDDAEELCYSRIFGPQEGKMLLNLLKHLIGEMRVRLDKHIWLV
;
A
#
# COMPACT_ATOMS: atom_id res chain seq x y z
N MET A 1 15.31 -5.29 -15.78
CA MET A 1 14.18 -4.83 -14.93
C MET A 1 14.07 -3.33 -15.13
N PRO A 2 12.87 -2.73 -15.04
CA PRO A 2 12.77 -1.27 -15.08
C PRO A 2 13.60 -0.68 -13.94
N GLU A 3 14.47 0.27 -14.27
CA GLU A 3 15.20 1.05 -13.28
C GLU A 3 14.24 2.13 -12.75
N TYR A 4 14.15 2.26 -11.43
CA TYR A 4 13.40 3.31 -10.76
C TYR A 4 14.34 4.10 -9.85
N GLU A 5 14.08 5.40 -9.75
CA GLU A 5 14.80 6.30 -8.84
C GLU A 5 13.79 7.06 -7.98
N ILE A 6 14.18 7.30 -6.72
CA ILE A 6 13.38 8.12 -5.82
C ILE A 6 13.79 9.58 -6.03
N ILE A 7 12.90 10.35 -6.63
CA ILE A 7 13.07 11.81 -6.79
C ILE A 7 13.06 12.45 -5.40
N LEU A 8 14.03 13.32 -5.12
CA LEU A 8 14.14 14.07 -3.86
C LEU A 8 12.97 15.04 -3.68
N ILE A 9 12.62 15.37 -2.44
CA ILE A 9 11.44 16.20 -2.15
C ILE A 9 11.58 17.61 -2.73
N GLU A 10 12.80 18.16 -2.73
CA GLU A 10 13.12 19.47 -3.27
C GLU A 10 12.94 19.52 -4.79
N GLU A 11 13.29 18.43 -5.48
CA GLU A 11 13.10 18.29 -6.94
C GLU A 11 11.64 18.00 -7.29
N LEU A 12 10.93 17.24 -6.45
CA LEU A 12 9.53 16.89 -6.66
C LEU A 12 8.62 18.14 -6.65
N GLY A 13 8.99 19.18 -5.89
CA GLY A 13 8.29 20.47 -5.86
C GLY A 13 6.88 20.44 -5.27
N ARG A 14 6.49 19.31 -4.66
CA ARG A 14 5.20 19.07 -4.02
C ARG A 14 5.31 17.90 -3.03
N PRO A 15 4.34 17.73 -2.11
CA PRO A 15 4.28 16.55 -1.27
C PRO A 15 4.12 15.25 -2.05
N ARG A 16 4.67 14.15 -1.52
CA ARG A 16 4.37 12.79 -1.96
C ARG A 16 2.93 12.46 -1.61
N ILE A 17 2.17 12.04 -2.62
CA ILE A 17 0.77 11.70 -2.48
C ILE A 17 0.66 10.21 -2.15
N ASP A 18 -0.18 9.88 -1.18
CA ASP A 18 -0.53 8.50 -0.86
C ASP A 18 -1.46 7.92 -1.92
N VAL A 19 -1.25 6.65 -2.27
CA VAL A 19 -2.01 5.95 -3.30
C VAL A 19 -2.48 4.61 -2.80
N VAL A 20 -3.67 4.19 -3.21
CA VAL A 20 -4.18 2.83 -3.01
C VAL A 20 -4.32 2.19 -4.39
N ILE A 21 -3.66 1.06 -4.61
CA ILE A 21 -3.61 0.35 -5.87
C ILE A 21 -4.51 -0.88 -5.77
N ASN A 22 -5.56 -0.92 -6.58
CA ASN A 22 -6.40 -2.10 -6.75
C ASN A 22 -6.03 -2.82 -8.05
N ILE A 23 -5.60 -4.08 -7.96
CA ILE A 23 -5.23 -4.91 -9.10
C ILE A 23 -6.28 -5.99 -9.35
N CYS A 24 -6.45 -6.39 -10.60
CA CYS A 24 -7.22 -7.59 -10.94
C CYS A 24 -6.33 -8.85 -10.85
N GLY A 25 -6.93 -10.04 -10.76
CA GLY A 25 -6.19 -11.29 -10.66
C GLY A 25 -5.26 -11.54 -11.84
N PHE A 26 -5.67 -11.15 -13.06
CA PHE A 26 -4.84 -11.26 -14.25
C PHE A 26 -3.55 -10.41 -14.16
N PHE A 27 -3.64 -9.20 -13.60
CA PHE A 27 -2.47 -8.34 -13.41
C PHE A 27 -1.50 -8.94 -12.40
N ARG A 28 -2.02 -9.49 -11.29
CA ARG A 28 -1.20 -10.22 -10.30
C ARG A 28 -0.41 -11.36 -10.95
N ASP A 29 -1.09 -12.16 -11.76
CA ASP A 29 -0.50 -13.37 -12.33
C ASP A 29 0.51 -13.05 -13.45
N MET A 30 0.28 -11.97 -14.22
CA MET A 30 1.19 -11.56 -15.29
C MET A 30 2.40 -10.73 -14.83
N PHE A 31 2.26 -9.96 -13.75
CA PHE A 31 3.27 -8.99 -13.32
C PHE A 31 3.69 -9.13 -11.85
N PRO A 32 4.02 -10.35 -11.37
CA PRO A 32 4.40 -10.55 -9.96
C PRO A 32 5.65 -9.76 -9.56
N ASN A 33 6.63 -9.65 -10.47
CA ASN A 33 7.84 -8.86 -10.22
C ASN A 33 7.55 -7.37 -10.03
N LEU A 34 6.60 -6.81 -10.78
CA LEU A 34 6.24 -5.40 -10.65
C LEU A 34 5.53 -5.11 -9.32
N ILE A 35 4.69 -6.03 -8.85
CA ILE A 35 4.06 -5.92 -7.52
C ILE A 35 5.12 -5.93 -6.43
N TYR A 36 6.07 -6.85 -6.53
CA TYR A 36 7.19 -6.93 -5.60
C TYR A 36 8.05 -5.65 -5.60
N ASP A 37 8.34 -5.10 -6.78
CA ASP A 37 9.11 -3.86 -6.91
C ASP A 37 8.34 -2.65 -6.36
N LEU A 38 7.02 -2.56 -6.59
CA LEU A 38 6.19 -1.53 -5.98
C LEU A 38 6.19 -1.64 -4.44
N ASN A 39 6.10 -2.85 -3.89
CA ASN A 39 6.16 -3.05 -2.44
C ASN A 39 7.51 -2.58 -1.86
N LYS A 40 8.61 -2.86 -2.55
CA LYS A 40 9.93 -2.31 -2.19
C LYS A 40 9.96 -0.79 -2.21
N ILE A 41 9.36 -0.16 -3.22
CA ILE A 41 9.27 1.31 -3.30
C ILE A 41 8.51 1.85 -2.09
N PHE A 42 7.37 1.27 -1.71
CA PHE A 42 6.62 1.69 -0.52
C PHE A 42 7.44 1.54 0.77
N LYS A 43 8.18 0.44 0.91
CA LYS A 43 9.11 0.27 2.05
C LYS A 43 10.21 1.33 2.05
N ILE A 44 10.78 1.70 0.90
CA ILE A 44 11.78 2.77 0.81
C ILE A 44 11.15 4.11 1.22
N LEU A 45 9.99 4.46 0.66
CA LEU A 45 9.27 5.70 0.97
C LEU A 45 8.89 5.81 2.45
N TRP A 46 8.61 4.69 3.12
CA TRP A 46 8.32 4.65 4.55
C TRP A 46 9.54 5.06 5.40
N ASN A 47 10.74 4.67 4.95
CA ASN A 47 12.00 4.90 5.64
C ASN A 47 12.67 6.24 5.29
N LEU A 48 12.18 7.00 4.30
CA LEU A 48 12.72 8.32 3.98
C LEU A 48 12.57 9.30 5.14
N GLU A 49 13.57 10.13 5.41
CA GLU A 49 13.51 11.17 6.44
C GLU A 49 12.75 12.43 5.96
N GLU A 50 11.47 12.25 5.66
CA GLU A 50 10.55 13.33 5.25
C GLU A 50 9.50 13.60 6.35
N SER A 51 9.05 14.86 6.45
CA SER A 51 7.96 15.28 7.34
C SER A 51 6.59 14.75 6.89
N ASP A 52 5.59 14.84 7.76
CA ASP A 52 4.23 14.38 7.43
C ASP A 52 3.56 15.30 6.39
N GLU A 53 3.95 16.56 6.31
CA GLU A 53 3.49 17.54 5.32
C GLU A 53 4.13 17.34 3.93
N GLU A 54 5.35 16.80 3.89
CA GLU A 54 6.08 16.46 2.66
C GLU A 54 5.70 15.09 2.12
N ASN A 55 5.28 14.16 2.97
CA ASN A 55 4.99 12.79 2.58
C ASN A 55 3.70 12.26 3.23
N TYR A 56 2.59 12.45 2.52
CA TYR A 56 1.28 12.00 2.99
C TYR A 56 1.17 10.47 3.09
N PHE A 57 1.92 9.73 2.27
CA PHE A 57 2.02 8.28 2.40
C PHE A 57 2.62 7.87 3.74
N LYS A 58 3.72 8.52 4.16
CA LYS A 58 4.36 8.26 5.45
C LYS A 58 3.44 8.67 6.60
N ALA A 59 2.81 9.84 6.50
CA ALA A 59 1.86 10.33 7.51
C ALA A 59 0.70 9.33 7.73
N ASN A 60 0.11 8.80 6.67
CA ASN A 60 -0.96 7.81 6.76
C ASN A 60 -0.46 6.44 7.24
N SER A 61 0.71 6.00 6.78
CA SER A 61 1.31 4.73 7.24
C SER A 61 1.60 4.76 8.74
N LYS A 62 2.06 5.90 9.30
CA LYS A 62 2.19 6.08 10.77
C LYS A 62 0.87 5.90 11.51
N LYS A 63 -0.25 6.36 10.95
CA LYS A 63 -1.59 6.19 11.55
C LYS A 63 -1.99 4.72 11.53
N ILE A 64 -1.77 4.02 10.42
CA ILE A 64 -2.05 2.58 10.29
C ILE A 64 -1.19 1.78 11.27
N TYR A 65 0.11 2.07 11.35
CA TYR A 65 1.02 1.43 12.31
C TYR A 65 0.51 1.56 13.75
N LYS A 66 0.17 2.79 14.18
CA LYS A 66 -0.37 3.04 15.53
C LYS A 66 -1.66 2.26 15.79
N GLU A 67 -2.55 2.20 14.80
CA GLU A 67 -3.80 1.44 14.91
C GLU A 67 -3.52 -0.07 15.05
N LEU A 68 -2.60 -0.62 14.26
CA LEU A 68 -2.23 -2.04 14.31
C LEU A 68 -1.61 -2.40 15.67
N ILE A 69 -0.71 -1.56 16.20
CA ILE A 69 -0.16 -1.74 17.54
C ILE A 69 -1.26 -1.68 18.61
N PHE A 70 -2.18 -0.70 18.49
CA PHE A 70 -3.30 -0.58 19.43
C PHE A 70 -4.23 -1.81 19.41
N GLN A 71 -4.41 -2.43 18.25
CA GLN A 71 -5.16 -3.68 18.09
C GLN A 71 -4.41 -4.93 18.57
N GLY A 72 -3.16 -4.79 19.01
CA GLY A 72 -2.35 -5.88 19.57
C GLY A 72 -1.59 -6.70 18.52
N HIS A 73 -1.40 -6.19 17.31
CA HIS A 73 -0.48 -6.78 16.34
C HIS A 73 0.96 -6.67 16.84
N ARG A 74 1.81 -7.63 16.45
CA ARG A 74 3.24 -7.55 16.73
C ARG A 74 3.86 -6.39 15.94
N GLU A 75 4.94 -5.81 16.46
CA GLU A 75 5.60 -4.66 15.83
C GLU A 75 6.10 -4.96 14.41
N ASP A 76 6.69 -6.14 14.22
CA ASP A 76 7.17 -6.64 12.95
C ASP A 76 6.04 -6.84 11.93
N ASP A 77 4.89 -7.38 12.35
CA ASP A 77 3.70 -7.48 11.50
C ASP A 77 3.12 -6.08 11.18
N ALA A 78 3.08 -5.19 12.18
CA ALA A 78 2.52 -3.85 12.04
C ALA A 78 3.35 -3.00 11.08
N GLU A 79 4.68 -3.11 11.12
CA GLU A 79 5.58 -2.41 10.21
C GLU A 79 5.33 -2.83 8.76
N GLU A 80 5.29 -4.13 8.47
CA GLU A 80 5.05 -4.64 7.11
C GLU A 80 3.68 -4.21 6.56
N LEU A 81 2.65 -4.28 7.40
CA LEU A 81 1.28 -3.97 7.00
C LEU A 81 1.03 -2.47 6.82
N CYS A 82 1.70 -1.60 7.57
CA CYS A 82 1.34 -0.17 7.62
C CYS A 82 1.57 0.57 6.29
N TYR A 83 2.56 0.16 5.51
CA TYR A 83 2.91 0.77 4.22
C TYR A 83 2.33 0.02 3.02
N SER A 84 1.55 -1.03 3.28
CA SER A 84 0.94 -1.81 2.20
C SER A 84 -0.13 -1.00 1.47
N ARG A 85 -0.07 -1.00 0.13
CA ARG A 85 -0.97 -0.22 -0.74
C ARG A 85 -1.52 -0.99 -1.94
N ILE A 86 -1.14 -2.25 -2.12
CA ILE A 86 -1.57 -3.08 -3.25
C ILE A 86 -2.60 -4.08 -2.73
N PHE A 87 -3.77 -4.04 -3.33
CA PHE A 87 -4.91 -4.88 -2.96
C PHE A 87 -5.46 -5.56 -4.19
N GLY A 88 -5.77 -6.85 -4.06
CA GLY A 88 -6.27 -7.64 -5.17
C GLY A 88 -7.10 -8.82 -4.71
N PRO A 89 -7.69 -9.56 -5.67
CA PRO A 89 -8.37 -10.79 -5.34
C PRO A 89 -7.36 -11.81 -4.82
N GLN A 90 -7.87 -12.76 -4.04
CA GLN A 90 -7.18 -13.98 -3.63
C GLN A 90 -6.73 -14.79 -4.86
N GLU A 91 -5.69 -15.62 -4.71
CA GLU A 91 -5.25 -16.53 -5.78
C GLU A 91 -6.44 -17.36 -6.32
N GLY A 92 -6.57 -17.43 -7.66
CA GLY A 92 -7.62 -18.20 -8.32
C GLY A 92 -9.03 -17.57 -8.40
N LYS A 93 -9.27 -16.34 -7.94
CA LYS A 93 -10.58 -15.64 -8.06
C LYS A 93 -10.56 -14.46 -9.05
N MET A 94 -11.54 -14.40 -9.95
CA MET A 94 -11.72 -13.32 -10.93
C MET A 94 -12.69 -12.23 -10.43
N LEU A 95 -12.30 -10.96 -10.61
CA LEU A 95 -12.89 -9.77 -10.00
C LEU A 95 -14.09 -9.19 -10.79
N LEU A 96 -15.13 -9.97 -11.15
CA LEU A 96 -16.24 -9.42 -11.95
C LEU A 96 -17.36 -8.75 -11.11
N ASN A 97 -17.43 -8.96 -9.78
CA ASN A 97 -18.66 -8.62 -9.02
C ASN A 97 -18.55 -7.59 -7.88
N LEU A 98 -17.42 -6.88 -7.67
CA LEU A 98 -17.25 -6.05 -6.45
C LEU A 98 -17.17 -4.53 -6.64
N LEU A 99 -17.42 -3.98 -7.83
CA LEU A 99 -17.30 -2.53 -8.07
C LEU A 99 -18.41 -1.67 -7.45
N LYS A 100 -19.42 -2.25 -6.77
CA LYS A 100 -20.54 -1.48 -6.17
C LYS A 100 -20.40 -1.12 -4.69
N HIS A 101 -19.33 -1.54 -3.99
CA HIS A 101 -19.26 -1.37 -2.52
C HIS A 101 -18.06 -0.55 -2.01
N LEU A 102 -17.08 -0.21 -2.86
CA LEU A 102 -15.75 0.19 -2.39
C LEU A 102 -15.49 1.70 -2.24
N ILE A 103 -16.50 2.57 -2.31
CA ILE A 103 -16.33 4.01 -2.04
C ILE A 103 -16.80 4.41 -0.62
N GLY A 104 -17.24 3.44 0.21
CA GLY A 104 -17.85 3.73 1.50
C GLY A 104 -17.01 3.51 2.76
N GLU A 105 -16.04 2.59 2.74
CA GLU A 105 -15.44 2.12 4.00
C GLU A 105 -13.93 1.85 3.86
N MET A 106 -13.15 2.93 3.89
CA MET A 106 -11.73 2.83 4.29
C MET A 106 -11.64 2.71 5.82
N ARG A 107 -12.33 1.72 6.38
CA ARG A 107 -12.02 1.15 7.68
C ARG A 107 -11.17 -0.06 7.41
N VAL A 108 -10.03 -0.15 8.07
CA VAL A 108 -9.20 -1.36 8.12
C VAL A 108 -10.12 -2.52 8.52
N ARG A 109 -10.64 -3.23 7.53
CA ARG A 109 -11.44 -4.44 7.65
C ARG A 109 -10.85 -5.42 6.67
N LEU A 110 -10.10 -6.35 7.23
CA LEU A 110 -9.74 -7.64 6.65
C LEU A 110 -11.03 -8.45 6.41
N ASP A 111 -11.91 -8.00 5.51
CA ASP A 111 -13.14 -8.71 5.17
C ASP A 111 -12.93 -9.52 3.88
N LYS A 112 -12.76 -10.84 4.08
CA LYS A 112 -12.95 -12.06 3.25
C LYS A 112 -12.61 -12.09 1.74
N HIS A 113 -12.38 -10.97 1.06
CA HIS A 113 -12.19 -10.91 -0.39
C HIS A 113 -11.07 -9.99 -0.85
N ILE A 114 -10.51 -9.15 0.03
CA ILE A 114 -9.40 -8.26 -0.30
C ILE A 114 -8.16 -8.72 0.46
N TRP A 115 -7.15 -9.12 -0.30
CA TRP A 115 -5.88 -9.59 0.24
C TRP A 115 -4.82 -8.54 -0.04
N LEU A 116 -3.93 -8.37 0.93
CA LEU A 116 -2.62 -7.78 0.70
C LEU A 116 -1.90 -8.73 -0.26
N VAL A 117 -1.58 -8.21 -1.44
CA VAL A 117 -0.82 -8.94 -2.46
C VAL A 117 0.64 -8.52 -2.36
#